data_AF-A0A511DJP8-F1
#
_entry.id   AF-A0A511DJP8-F1
#
_cell.length_a   1.000
_cell.length_b   1.000
_cell.length_c   1.000
_cell.angle_alpha   90.00
_cell.angle_beta   90.00
_cell.angle_gamma   90.00
#
_symmetry.space_group_name_H-M   'P 1'
#
loop_
_entity.id
_entity.type
_entity.pdbx_description
1 polymer ?
#
loop_
_entity_poly.entity_id
_entity_poly.type
_entity_poly.pdbx_seq_one_letter_code
_entity_poly.pdbx_strand_id
1 'polypeptide(L)'
;MVTIRAVRLVDDLDGSEAVETVELGLDGRAFEIDLNAAHAAELRRKLAPYIASARRVRRDTRPRPGAGTVHSRREAAEMREWARLNGMEVADRGRVPTSVHVAYANRQGPAEPTPRSLHSRSHDSGSEARRSRTRPMEPNA
;
A
#
# COMPACT_ATOMS: atom_id res chain seq x y z
N MET A 1 -16.79 21.32 -26.02
CA MET A 1 -15.49 22.03 -26.08
C MET A 1 -14.49 21.16 -25.34
N VAL A 2 -13.46 20.68 -26.03
CA VAL A 2 -12.43 19.79 -25.46
C VAL A 2 -11.23 20.64 -25.05
N THR A 3 -10.73 20.47 -23.83
CA THR A 3 -9.55 21.19 -23.34
C THR A 3 -8.36 20.24 -23.39
N ILE A 4 -7.31 20.60 -24.14
CA ILE A 4 -6.03 19.87 -24.11
C ILE A 4 -5.21 20.41 -22.94
N ARG A 5 -4.87 19.52 -22.00
CA ARG A 5 -3.97 19.84 -20.87
C ARG A 5 -2.57 19.35 -21.21
N ALA A 6 -1.62 20.26 -21.38
CA ALA A 6 -0.20 19.93 -21.54
C ALA A 6 0.49 19.95 -20.17
N VAL A 7 1.31 18.93 -19.90
CA VAL A 7 2.19 18.84 -18.72
C VAL A 7 3.61 18.98 -19.24
N ARG A 8 4.38 19.91 -18.65
CA ARG A 8 5.80 20.11 -18.98
C ARG A 8 6.64 20.07 -17.71
N LEU A 9 7.86 19.53 -17.82
CA LEU A 9 8.87 19.64 -16.77
C LEU A 9 9.49 21.03 -16.84
N VAL A 10 9.72 21.66 -15.69
CA VAL A 10 10.22 23.03 -15.58
C VAL A 10 11.54 23.00 -14.82
N ASP A 11 12.54 23.72 -15.33
CA ASP A 11 13.83 23.86 -14.67
C ASP A 11 13.68 24.68 -13.38
N ASP A 12 14.11 24.13 -12.25
CA ASP A 12 13.97 24.74 -10.93
C ASP A 12 14.85 25.99 -10.73
N LEU A 13 15.86 26.21 -11.56
CA LEU A 13 16.79 27.34 -11.43
C LEU A 13 16.29 28.59 -12.15
N ASP A 14 15.72 28.44 -13.35
CA ASP A 14 15.37 29.58 -14.20
C ASP A 14 13.94 29.54 -14.79
N GLY A 15 13.19 28.45 -14.57
CA GLY A 15 11.84 28.29 -15.09
C GLY A 15 11.76 27.90 -16.57
N SER A 16 12.89 27.57 -17.22
CA SER A 16 12.94 27.05 -18.59
C SER A 16 12.41 25.60 -18.67
N GLU A 17 12.41 25.00 -19.86
CA GLU A 17 11.98 23.61 -20.02
C GLU A 17 13.06 22.65 -19.52
N ALA A 18 12.73 21.85 -18.50
CA ALA A 18 13.62 20.82 -18.00
C ALA A 18 13.51 19.53 -18.83
N VAL A 19 14.62 18.78 -18.85
CA VAL A 19 14.72 17.52 -19.60
C VAL A 19 15.03 16.32 -18.72
N GLU A 20 15.53 16.56 -17.50
CA GLU A 20 15.86 15.50 -16.54
C GLU A 20 15.77 15.97 -15.09
N THR A 21 15.50 15.03 -14.19
CA THR A 21 15.61 15.20 -12.73
C THR A 21 16.96 14.65 -12.27
N VAL A 22 17.74 15.43 -11.52
CA VAL A 22 19.05 15.03 -11.01
C VAL A 22 19.00 14.82 -9.49
N GLU A 23 19.34 13.61 -9.04
CA GLU A 23 19.56 13.32 -7.62
C GLU A 23 20.96 13.75 -7.18
N LEU A 24 21.04 14.42 -6.02
CA LEU A 24 22.30 14.83 -5.41
C LEU A 24 22.24 14.76 -3.88
N GLY A 25 23.40 14.88 -3.22
CA GLY A 25 23.46 14.85 -1.76
C GLY A 25 24.52 15.77 -1.18
N LEU A 26 24.19 16.36 -0.03
CA LEU A 26 25.06 17.24 0.74
C LEU A 26 24.80 16.99 2.23
N ASP A 27 25.86 16.84 3.03
CA ASP A 27 25.79 16.62 4.48
C ASP A 27 24.84 15.48 4.90
N GLY A 28 24.84 14.41 4.12
CA GLY A 28 24.03 13.21 4.37
C GLY A 28 22.56 13.32 3.96
N ARG A 29 22.10 14.50 3.53
CA ARG A 29 20.75 14.74 3.00
C ARG A 29 20.73 14.48 1.49
N ALA A 30 19.62 13.93 1.00
CA ALA A 30 19.36 13.73 -0.42
C ALA A 30 18.43 14.84 -0.94
N PHE A 31 18.67 15.26 -2.17
CA PHE A 31 17.92 16.30 -2.88
C PHE A 31 17.68 15.82 -4.32
N GLU A 32 16.64 16.36 -4.92
CA GLU A 32 16.30 16.22 -6.33
C GLU A 32 16.14 17.64 -6.90
N ILE A 33 16.45 17.80 -8.18
CA ILE A 33 16.29 19.07 -8.91
C ILE A 33 15.98 18.78 -10.38
N ASP A 34 14.95 19.42 -10.92
CA ASP A 34 14.60 19.36 -12.33
C ASP A 34 15.42 20.39 -13.12
N LEU A 35 16.13 19.94 -14.15
CA LEU A 35 17.09 20.76 -14.90
C LEU A 35 16.95 20.59 -16.41
N ASN A 36 17.21 21.68 -17.12
CA ASN A 36 17.50 21.65 -18.56
C ASN A 36 18.89 21.04 -18.81
N ALA A 37 19.17 20.69 -20.08
CA ALA A 37 20.40 20.00 -20.44
C ALA A 37 21.68 20.81 -20.09
N ALA A 38 21.63 22.13 -20.19
CA ALA A 38 22.77 22.99 -19.94
C ALA A 38 23.11 23.04 -18.45
N HIS A 39 22.11 23.23 -17.59
CA HIS A 39 22.26 23.25 -16.14
C HIS A 39 22.63 21.88 -15.56
N ALA A 40 22.03 20.80 -16.06
CA ALA A 40 22.39 19.46 -15.65
C ALA A 40 23.87 19.14 -15.99
N ALA A 41 24.33 19.56 -17.17
CA ALA A 41 25.74 19.44 -17.55
C ALA A 41 26.65 20.34 -16.69
N GLU A 42 26.21 21.55 -16.35
CA GLU A 42 26.94 22.46 -15.48
C GLU A 42 27.12 21.90 -14.06
N LEU A 43 26.05 21.37 -13.46
CA LEU A 43 26.09 20.72 -12.15
C LEU A 43 27.14 19.60 -12.13
N ARG A 44 27.11 18.71 -13.12
CA ARG A 44 28.08 17.61 -13.24
C ARG A 44 29.52 18.12 -13.41
N ARG A 45 29.74 19.17 -14.21
CA ARG A 45 31.07 19.80 -14.37
C ARG A 45 31.58 20.40 -13.05
N LYS A 46 30.72 21.11 -12.31
CA LYS A 46 31.08 21.72 -11.02
C LYS A 46 31.42 20.66 -9.96
N LEU A 47 30.75 19.51 -9.97
CA LEU A 47 31.01 18.41 -9.04
C LEU A 47 32.20 17.53 -9.43
N ALA A 48 32.59 17.50 -10.72
CA ALA A 48 33.65 16.66 -11.25
C ALA A 48 34.98 16.68 -10.43
N PRO A 49 35.58 17.83 -10.05
CA PRO A 49 36.84 17.83 -9.31
C PRO A 49 36.72 17.19 -7.91
N TYR A 50 35.57 17.35 -7.26
CA TYR A 50 35.31 16.73 -5.96
C TYR A 50 35.12 15.22 -6.11
N ILE A 51 34.35 14.78 -7.11
CA ILE A 51 34.12 13.36 -7.39
C ILE A 51 35.43 12.65 -7.75
N ALA A 52 36.28 13.29 -8.57
CA ALA A 52 37.57 12.73 -8.98
C ALA A 52 38.51 12.46 -7.79
N SER A 53 38.42 13.26 -6.74
CA SER A 53 39.23 13.13 -5.51
C SER A 53 38.54 12.32 -4.41
N ALA A 54 37.25 12.04 -4.56
CA ALA A 54 36.45 11.36 -3.54
C ALA A 54 36.53 9.84 -3.67
N ARG A 55 36.29 9.15 -2.54
CA ARG A 55 36.07 7.71 -2.52
C ARG A 55 34.57 7.40 -2.47
N ARG A 56 34.14 6.34 -3.16
CA ARG A 56 32.77 5.83 -3.02
C ARG A 56 32.59 5.27 -1.60
N VAL A 57 31.65 5.83 -0.86
CA VAL A 57 31.20 5.29 0.41
C VAL A 57 30.03 4.35 0.11
N ARG A 58 30.11 3.09 0.57
CA ARG A 58 28.93 2.22 0.58
C ARG A 58 27.97 2.77 1.61
N ARG A 59 26.89 3.43 1.16
CA ARG A 59 25.76 3.71 2.04
C ARG A 59 25.15 2.37 2.37
N ASP A 60 25.23 1.96 3.63
CA ASP A 60 24.47 0.80 4.12
C ASP A 60 23.00 1.19 4.02
N THR A 61 22.38 0.95 2.87
CA THR A 61 20.93 1.00 2.70
C THR A 61 20.35 -0.22 3.38
N ARG A 62 20.68 -0.44 4.66
CA ARG A 62 19.86 -1.29 5.50
C ARG A 62 18.48 -0.64 5.48
N PRO A 63 17.44 -1.30 4.94
CA PRO A 63 16.11 -0.75 4.96
C PRO A 63 15.81 -0.42 6.41
N ARG A 64 15.59 0.87 6.73
CA ARG A 64 15.04 1.22 8.04
C ARG A 64 13.74 0.43 8.15
N PRO A 65 13.59 -0.50 9.10
CA PRO A 65 12.33 -1.18 9.31
C PRO A 65 11.35 -0.12 9.81
N GLY A 66 10.59 0.51 8.91
CA GLY A 66 9.78 1.67 9.28
C GLY A 66 9.45 2.65 8.17
N ALA A 67 10.18 2.70 7.04
CA ALA A 67 9.92 3.65 5.96
C ALA A 67 8.74 3.26 5.03
N GLY A 68 7.76 2.52 5.55
CA GLY A 68 6.43 2.47 4.94
C GLY A 68 5.57 3.46 5.70
N THR A 69 4.79 4.28 4.99
CA THR A 69 3.79 5.21 5.53
C THR A 69 3.27 4.74 6.88
N VAL A 70 3.59 5.49 7.95
CA VAL A 70 3.06 5.20 9.30
C VAL A 70 1.59 5.57 9.25
N HIS A 71 0.77 4.64 8.76
CA HIS A 71 -0.66 4.74 8.90
C HIS A 71 -1.00 4.79 10.37
N SER A 72 -1.98 5.62 10.72
CA SER A 72 -2.46 5.64 12.09
C SER A 72 -2.92 4.23 12.49
N ARG A 73 -2.84 3.89 13.79
CA ARG A 73 -3.32 2.58 14.29
C ARG A 73 -4.77 2.31 13.84
N ARG A 74 -5.56 3.37 13.67
CA ARG A 74 -6.93 3.36 13.17
C ARG A 74 -6.99 2.96 11.69
N GLU A 75 -6.28 3.64 10.82
CA GLU A 75 -6.22 3.31 9.39
C GLU A 75 -5.76 1.87 9.15
N ALA A 76 -4.78 1.41 9.93
CA ALA A 76 -4.33 0.03 9.86
C ALA A 76 -5.43 -0.97 10.27
N ALA A 77 -6.29 -0.63 11.22
CA ALA A 77 -7.43 -1.46 11.60
C ALA A 77 -8.48 -1.51 10.47
N GLU A 78 -8.82 -0.35 9.91
CA GLU A 78 -9.78 -0.21 8.80
C GLU A 78 -9.32 -0.98 7.54
N MET A 79 -8.03 -0.91 7.20
CA MET A 79 -7.46 -1.67 6.09
C MET A 79 -7.53 -3.19 6.30
N ARG A 80 -7.32 -3.68 7.53
CA ARG A 80 -7.42 -5.12 7.84
C ARG A 80 -8.87 -5.61 7.78
N GLU A 81 -9.81 -4.82 8.28
CA GLU A 81 -11.22 -5.15 8.20
C GLU A 81 -11.69 -5.24 6.75
N TRP A 82 -11.37 -4.23 5.93
CA TRP A 82 -11.65 -4.25 4.50
C TRP A 82 -10.99 -5.46 3.81
N ALA A 83 -9.73 -5.77 4.15
CA ALA A 83 -9.04 -6.92 3.59
C ALA A 83 -9.75 -8.24 3.88
N ARG A 84 -10.17 -8.48 5.13
CA ARG A 84 -10.91 -9.70 5.51
C ARG A 84 -12.23 -9.81 4.77
N LEU A 85 -12.97 -8.71 4.61
CA LEU A 85 -14.23 -8.68 3.86
C LEU A 85 -14.04 -9.00 2.37
N ASN A 86 -12.89 -8.63 1.81
CA ASN A 86 -12.52 -8.91 0.42
C ASN A 86 -11.77 -10.25 0.27
N GLY A 87 -11.78 -11.11 1.29
CA GLY A 87 -11.17 -12.44 1.26
C GLY A 87 -9.64 -12.45 1.24
N MET A 88 -9.00 -11.32 1.61
CA MET A 88 -7.54 -11.24 1.72
C MET A 88 -7.07 -11.67 3.12
N GLU A 89 -6.02 -12.49 3.14
CA GLU A 89 -5.38 -12.94 4.37
C GLU A 89 -4.52 -11.82 4.98
N VAL A 90 -4.83 -11.45 6.23
CA VAL A 90 -4.11 -10.42 6.97
C VAL A 90 -3.90 -10.84 8.43
N ALA A 91 -2.71 -10.57 8.96
CA ALA A 91 -2.40 -10.81 10.37
C ALA A 91 -3.14 -9.83 11.29
N ASP A 92 -3.56 -10.30 12.47
CA ASP A 92 -4.33 -9.50 13.43
C ASP A 92 -3.56 -8.32 14.03
N ARG A 93 -2.23 -8.40 14.06
CA ARG A 93 -1.34 -7.38 14.60
C ARG A 93 -0.14 -7.15 13.68
N GLY A 94 0.51 -6.00 13.83
CA GLY A 94 1.72 -5.65 13.07
C GLY A 94 1.44 -4.94 11.76
N ARG A 95 2.44 -4.84 10.89
CA ARG A 95 2.36 -4.11 9.61
C ARG A 95 1.31 -4.76 8.69
N VAL A 96 0.46 -3.95 8.07
CA VAL A 96 -0.47 -4.42 7.03
C VAL A 96 0.34 -4.73 5.76
N PRO A 97 0.11 -5.89 5.09
CA PRO A 97 0.83 -6.24 3.87
C PRO A 97 0.70 -5.18 2.78
N THR A 98 1.76 -4.94 2.01
CA THR A 98 1.76 -3.95 0.92
C THR A 98 0.67 -4.23 -0.14
N SER A 99 0.38 -5.50 -0.41
CA SER A 99 -0.72 -5.89 -1.30
C SER A 99 -2.07 -5.32 -0.88
N VAL A 100 -2.35 -5.30 0.43
CA VAL A 100 -3.57 -4.74 1.01
C VAL A 100 -3.57 -3.22 0.93
N HIS A 101 -2.43 -2.56 1.14
CA HIS A 101 -2.32 -1.10 0.94
C HIS A 101 -2.66 -0.70 -0.49
N VAL A 102 -2.09 -1.39 -1.48
CA VAL A 102 -2.34 -1.15 -2.90
C VAL A 102 -3.79 -1.41 -3.26
N ALA A 103 -4.37 -2.53 -2.79
CA ALA A 103 -5.76 -2.86 -3.06
C ALA A 103 -6.73 -1.88 -2.38
N TYR A 104 -6.43 -1.43 -1.16
CA TYR A 104 -7.24 -0.45 -0.43
C TYR A 104 -7.17 0.95 -1.06
N ALA A 105 -6.00 1.36 -1.58
CA ALA A 105 -5.84 2.61 -2.31
C ALA A 105 -6.52 2.59 -3.68
N ASN A 106 -6.51 1.44 -4.37
CA ASN A 106 -7.12 1.24 -5.68
C ASN A 106 -8.58 0.77 -5.61
N ARG A 107 -9.23 0.85 -4.44
CA ARG A 107 -10.63 0.50 -4.30
C ARG A 107 -11.47 1.41 -5.21
N GLN A 108 -12.08 0.82 -6.23
CA GLN A 108 -13.19 1.46 -6.93
C GLN A 108 -14.37 1.51 -5.94
N GLY A 109 -15.25 2.50 -6.02
CA GLY A 109 -16.42 2.67 -5.12
C GLY A 109 -17.25 1.37 -4.96
N PRO A 110 -18.08 1.27 -3.91
CA PRO A 110 -18.35 0.01 -3.22
C PRO A 110 -18.86 -1.07 -4.16
N ALA A 111 -18.11 -2.17 -4.27
CA ALA A 111 -18.66 -3.43 -4.74
C ALA A 111 -19.57 -3.96 -3.63
N GLU A 112 -20.88 -3.97 -3.87
CA GLU A 112 -21.80 -4.73 -3.01
C GLU A 112 -21.31 -6.18 -2.90
N PRO A 113 -21.42 -6.81 -1.72
CA PRO A 113 -21.08 -8.21 -1.59
C PRO A 113 -22.07 -9.01 -2.43
N THR A 114 -21.61 -9.52 -3.58
CA THR A 114 -22.36 -10.53 -4.34
C THR A 114 -22.66 -11.70 -3.41
N PRO A 115 -23.93 -12.04 -3.16
CA PRO A 115 -24.25 -13.21 -2.35
C PRO A 115 -23.71 -14.45 -3.07
N ARG A 116 -22.85 -15.18 -2.36
CA ARG A 116 -22.28 -16.46 -2.81
C ARG A 116 -23.44 -17.40 -3.14
N SER A 117 -23.63 -17.65 -4.44
CA SER A 117 -24.59 -18.63 -4.95
C SER A 117 -24.33 -19.99 -4.32
N LEU A 118 -25.19 -20.38 -3.37
CA LEU A 118 -25.22 -21.71 -2.78
C LEU A 118 -25.81 -22.68 -3.80
N HIS A 119 -24.97 -23.25 -4.65
CA HIS A 119 -25.28 -24.51 -5.31
C HIS A 119 -24.85 -25.65 -4.38
N SER A 120 -25.81 -26.39 -3.82
CA SER A 120 -25.88 -27.85 -4.03
C SER A 120 -27.07 -28.49 -3.28
N ARG A 121 -27.94 -29.10 -4.11
CA ARG A 121 -28.51 -30.45 -3.99
C ARG A 121 -29.34 -30.84 -2.76
N SER A 122 -30.66 -30.76 -2.97
CA SER A 122 -31.68 -31.84 -2.94
C SER A 122 -31.57 -33.12 -2.10
N HIS A 123 -32.77 -33.57 -1.67
CA HIS A 123 -33.22 -34.83 -1.05
C HIS A 123 -33.22 -34.84 0.49
N ASP A 124 -34.21 -35.37 1.21
CA ASP A 124 -35.55 -35.91 0.93
C ASP A 124 -36.18 -36.22 2.32
N SER A 125 -37.51 -36.21 2.37
CA SER A 125 -38.42 -36.95 3.25
C SER A 125 -38.26 -36.99 4.80
N GLY A 126 -39.27 -36.38 5.46
CA GLY A 126 -40.24 -37.11 6.32
C GLY A 126 -39.81 -37.65 7.68
N SER A 127 -40.42 -37.14 8.76
CA SER A 127 -41.24 -37.93 9.71
C SER A 127 -41.53 -37.16 10.99
N GLU A 128 -42.82 -37.00 11.28
CA GLU A 128 -43.39 -36.64 12.57
C GLU A 128 -42.96 -37.56 13.71
N ALA A 129 -42.98 -37.03 14.95
CA ALA A 129 -43.55 -37.63 16.18
C ALA A 129 -42.90 -36.96 17.41
N ARG A 130 -43.61 -36.08 18.12
CA ARG A 130 -44.45 -36.36 19.31
C ARG A 130 -43.69 -36.46 20.64
N ARG A 131 -44.20 -35.64 21.58
CA ARG A 131 -44.33 -35.81 23.04
C ARG A 131 -43.05 -35.59 23.86
N SER A 132 -42.98 -34.56 24.70
CA SER A 132 -43.65 -34.34 26.00
C SER A 132 -42.96 -35.05 27.18
N ARG A 133 -42.43 -34.19 28.07
CA ARG A 133 -42.46 -34.26 29.53
C ARG A 133 -41.60 -35.29 30.30
N THR A 134 -41.01 -34.73 31.37
CA THR A 134 -40.72 -35.30 32.70
C THR A 134 -39.59 -36.31 32.84
N ARG A 135 -38.45 -35.81 33.35
CA ARG A 135 -37.67 -36.47 34.42
C ARG A 135 -38.49 -36.36 35.72
N PRO A 136 -38.63 -37.44 36.51
CA PRO A 136 -37.68 -37.66 37.58
C PRO A 136 -37.35 -39.14 37.83
N MET A 137 -36.18 -39.43 38.39
CA MET A 137 -36.00 -40.64 39.19
C MET A 137 -35.10 -40.30 40.37
N GLU A 138 -35.71 -40.37 41.55
CA GLU A 138 -35.08 -40.33 42.86
C GLU A 138 -34.81 -41.80 43.33
N PRO A 139 -34.26 -42.08 44.52
CA PRO A 139 -32.99 -42.79 44.69
C PRO A 139 -33.13 -44.20 45.30
N ASN A 140 -32.06 -44.99 45.26
CA ASN A 140 -31.71 -46.08 46.19
C ASN A 140 -30.36 -46.66 45.73
N ALA A 141 -29.39 -47.06 46.54
CA ALA A 141 -29.30 -47.33 47.98
C ALA A 141 -27.82 -47.15 48.40
#